data_AF-A0A3B0Q0Y1-F1
#
_entry.id   AF-A0A3B0Q0Y1-F1
#
_cell.length_a   1.000
_cell.length_b   1.000
_cell.length_c   1.000
_cell.angle_alpha   90.00
_cell.angle_beta   90.00
_cell.angle_gamma   90.00
#
_symmetry.space_group_name_H-M   'P 1'
#
loop_
_entity.id
_entity.type
_entity.pdbx_description
1 polymer ?
#
loop_
_entity_poly.entity_id
_entity_poly.type
_entity_poly.pdbx_seq_one_letter_code
_entity_poly.pdbx_strand_id
1 'polypeptide(L)' 'MSPQAKPFREFVNRYSRSFAGVLGMVMLVLIVLLAIFIPFFTQDPNTTNIVDRNLIFNSTDSRNIYHFLGTDDLGRDFW' A
#
# COMPACT_ATOMS: atom_id res chain seq x y z
N MET A 1 44.75 -15.27 13.02
CA MET A 1 43.36 -15.69 12.66
C MET A 1 42.74 -14.56 11.87
N SER A 2 42.46 -14.75 10.59
CA SER A 2 41.75 -13.73 9.79
C SER A 2 40.33 -13.57 10.35
N PRO A 3 39.79 -12.34 10.43
CA PRO A 3 38.41 -12.13 10.87
C PRO A 3 37.48 -12.92 9.93
N GLN A 4 36.67 -13.83 10.47
CA GLN A 4 35.61 -14.49 9.72
C GLN A 4 34.65 -13.40 9.22
N ALA A 5 34.76 -13.05 7.94
CA ALA A 5 33.81 -12.17 7.28
C ALA A 5 32.42 -12.80 7.43
N LYS A 6 31.47 -12.06 8.00
CA LYS A 6 30.08 -12.51 8.12
C LYS A 6 29.47 -12.47 6.71
N PRO A 7 29.26 -13.61 6.03
CA PRO A 7 28.93 -13.62 4.60
C PRO A 7 27.65 -12.87 4.28
N PHE A 8 26.66 -12.92 5.18
CA PHE A 8 25.42 -12.17 5.04
C PHE A 8 25.61 -10.64 5.11
N ARG A 9 26.48 -10.16 6.01
CA ARG A 9 26.78 -8.73 6.14
C ARG A 9 27.43 -8.20 4.87
N GLU A 10 28.30 -8.99 4.26
CA GLU A 10 28.99 -8.62 3.03
C GLU A 10 28.06 -8.65 1.81
N PHE A 11 27.16 -9.62 1.74
CA PHE A 11 26.07 -9.64 0.77
C PHE A 11 25.22 -8.36 0.86
N VAL A 12 24.73 -8.01 2.05
CA VAL A 12 23.91 -6.79 2.25
C VAL A 12 24.69 -5.55 1.83
N ASN A 13 25.94 -5.40 2.28
CA ASN A 13 26.79 -4.26 1.91
C ASN A 13 26.99 -4.13 0.40
N ARG A 14 27.13 -5.25 -0.33
CA ARG A 14 27.26 -5.25 -1.79
C ARG A 14 25.93 -4.95 -2.47
N TYR A 15 24.84 -5.55 -2.01
CA TYR A 15 23.50 -5.35 -2.57
C TYR A 15 23.02 -3.92 -2.41
N SER A 16 23.24 -3.31 -1.24
CA SER A 16 22.84 -1.92 -0.94
C SER A 16 23.53 -0.87 -1.80
N ARG A 17 24.58 -1.22 -2.57
CA ARG A 17 25.25 -0.30 -3.50
C ARG A 17 24.58 -0.22 -4.87
N SER A 18 23.63 -1.11 -5.18
CA SER A 18 22.87 -1.08 -6.43
C SER A 18 21.57 -0.31 -6.23
N PHE A 19 21.43 0.87 -6.85
CA PHE A 19 20.19 1.67 -6.76
C PHE A 19 18.97 0.87 -7.20
N ALA A 20 19.03 0.23 -8.37
CA ALA A 20 17.92 -0.58 -8.89
C ALA A 20 17.57 -1.76 -7.97
N GLY A 21 18.59 -2.41 -7.38
CA GLY A 21 18.39 -3.50 -6.42
C GLY A 21 17.67 -3.02 -5.16
N VAL A 22 18.18 -1.95 -4.53
CA VAL A 22 17.55 -1.38 -3.34
C VAL A 22 16.14 -0.89 -3.63
N LEU A 23 15.93 -0.18 -4.74
CA LEU A 23 14.61 0.29 -5.14
C LEU A 23 13.63 -0.87 -5.31
N GLY A 24 14.02 -1.93 -6.01
CA GLY A 24 13.19 -3.12 -6.18
C GLY A 24 12.83 -3.79 -4.86
N MET A 25 13.81 -3.94 -3.96
CA MET A 25 13.57 -4.51 -2.62
C MET A 25 12.62 -3.65 -1.79
N VAL A 26 12.81 -2.32 -1.79
CA VAL A 26 11.94 -1.39 -1.08
C VAL A 26 10.51 -1.45 -1.64
N MET A 27 10.35 -1.43 -2.96
CA MET A 27 9.04 -1.56 -3.61
C MET A 27 8.35 -2.87 -3.25
N LEU A 28 9.08 -3.99 -3.24
CA LEU A 28 8.53 -5.29 -2.85
C LEU A 28 8.06 -5.29 -1.38
N VAL A 29 8.88 -4.75 -0.47
CA VAL A 29 8.51 -4.62 0.94
C VAL A 29 7.26 -3.74 1.09
N LEU A 30 7.19 -2.62 0.36
CA LEU A 30 6.01 -1.74 0.37
C LEU A 30 4.75 -2.46 -0.12
N ILE A 31 4.82 -3.22 -1.21
CA ILE A 31 3.68 -4.00 -1.71
C ILE A 31 3.20 -5.02 -0.68
N VAL A 32 4.11 -5.74 -0.03
CA VAL A 32 3.77 -6.71 1.02
C VAL A 32 3.10 -6.02 2.21
N LEU A 33 3.63 -4.88 2.65
CA LEU A 33 3.03 -4.11 3.74
C LEU A 33 1.63 -3.62 3.35
N LEU A 34 1.46 -3.06 2.15
CA LEU A 34 0.16 -2.62 1.65
C LEU A 34 -0.84 -3.78 1.60
N ALA A 35 -0.44 -4.96 1.11
CA ALA A 35 -1.32 -6.14 1.08
C ALA A 35 -1.80 -6.58 2.48
N ILE A 36 -0.96 -6.40 3.50
CA ILE A 36 -1.33 -6.71 4.90
C ILE A 36 -2.23 -5.61 5.48
N PHE A 37 -1.94 -4.34 5.20
CA PHE A 37 -2.62 -3.22 5.87
C PHE A 37 -3.92 -2.76 5.17
N ILE A 38 -4.01 -2.82 3.84
CA ILE A 38 -5.19 -2.36 3.07
C ILE A 38 -6.53 -2.92 3.62
N PRO A 39 -6.66 -4.23 3.96
CA PRO A 39 -7.92 -4.77 4.49
C PRO A 39 -8.42 -4.14 5.79
N PHE A 40 -7.57 -3.40 6.51
CA PHE A 40 -7.94 -2.71 7.76
C PHE A 40 -8.40 -1.26 7.53
N PHE A 41 -8.17 -0.68 6.36
CA PHE A 41 -8.45 0.73 6.05
C PHE A 41 -9.42 0.92 4.88
N THR A 42 -9.76 -0.14 4.16
CA THR A 42 -10.64 -0.10 2.99
C THR A 42 -11.89 -0.94 3.22
N GLN A 43 -13.01 -0.53 2.63
CA GLN A 43 -14.27 -1.27 2.67
C GLN A 43 -14.19 -2.58 1.86
N ASP A 44 -15.17 -3.47 2.04
CA ASP A 44 -15.27 -4.70 1.25
C ASP A 44 -15.45 -4.33 -0.24
N PRO A 45 -14.52 -4.70 -1.12
CA PRO A 45 -14.55 -4.31 -2.53
C PRO A 45 -15.72 -4.92 -3.32
N ASN A 46 -16.37 -5.96 -2.76
CA ASN A 46 -17.56 -6.60 -3.35
C ASN A 46 -18.86 -5.94 -2.90
N THR A 47 -18.81 -5.02 -1.94
CA THR A 47 -19.98 -4.25 -1.52
C THR A 47 -20.14 -3.01 -2.39
N THR A 48 -21.39 -2.62 -2.62
CA THR A 48 -21.76 -1.48 -3.49
C THR A 48 -22.65 -0.53 -2.70
N ASN A 49 -22.47 0.77 -2.89
CA ASN A 49 -23.32 1.82 -2.33
C ASN A 49 -23.84 2.75 -3.44
N ILE A 50 -24.92 2.34 -4.11
CA ILE A 50 -25.49 3.07 -5.26
C ILE A 50 -25.98 4.47 -4.87
N VAL A 51 -26.34 4.69 -3.60
CA VAL A 51 -26.82 5.98 -3.08
C VAL A 51 -25.71 7.02 -3.13
N ASP A 52 -24.50 6.62 -2.74
CA ASP A 52 -23.34 7.51 -2.59
C ASP A 52 -22.30 7.26 -3.70
N ARG A 53 -22.77 7.10 -4.94
CA ARG A 53 -21.90 6.98 -6.13
C ARG A 53 -21.36 8.32 -6.60
N ASN A 54 -20.16 8.31 -7.18
CA ASN A 54 -19.51 9.49 -7.77
C ASN A 54 -19.41 10.68 -6.79
N LEU A 55 -19.16 10.41 -5.51
CA LEU A 55 -18.85 11.47 -4.55
C LEU A 55 -17.56 12.18 -4.98
N ILE A 56 -17.53 13.49 -4.81
CA ILE A 56 -16.35 14.30 -5.11
C ILE A 56 -15.29 14.15 -4.00
N PHE A 57 -14.10 14.71 -4.25
CA PHE A 57 -13.03 14.79 -3.26
C PHE A 57 -13.53 15.34 -1.92
N ASN A 58 -12.96 14.81 -0.81
CA ASN A 58 -13.23 15.29 0.55
C ASN A 58 -14.72 15.27 0.92
N SER A 59 -15.42 14.18 0.58
CA SER A 59 -16.85 14.00 0.86
C SER A 59 -17.08 13.04 2.02
N THR A 60 -18.30 13.01 2.56
CA THR A 60 -18.74 12.01 3.54
C THR A 60 -20.02 11.38 3.02
N ASP A 61 -20.12 10.05 3.05
CA ASP A 61 -21.29 9.34 2.55
C ASP A 61 -22.47 9.36 3.53
N SER A 62 -23.61 8.81 3.11
CA SER A 62 -24.82 8.70 3.94
C SER A 62 -24.62 7.88 5.23
N ARG A 63 -23.55 7.10 5.34
CA ARG A 63 -23.18 6.29 6.51
C ARG A 63 -22.16 6.98 7.40
N ASN A 64 -21.85 8.25 7.14
CA ASN A 64 -20.80 9.03 7.82
C ASN A 64 -19.38 8.49 7.63
N ILE A 65 -19.13 7.76 6.55
CA ILE A 65 -17.77 7.33 6.19
C ILE A 65 -17.13 8.41 5.33
N TYR A 66 -15.89 8.75 5.68
CA TYR A 66 -15.14 9.82 5.03
C TYR A 66 -14.43 9.30 3.78
N HIS A 67 -14.63 10.01 2.67
CA HIS A 67 -14.10 9.70 1.35
C HIS A 67 -13.13 10.76 0.86
N PHE A 68 -11.82 10.54 1.06
CA PHE A 68 -10.80 11.54 0.70
C PHE A 68 -10.75 11.78 -0.81
N LEU A 69 -10.70 10.70 -1.60
CA LEU A 69 -10.66 10.75 -3.07
C LEU A 69 -12.05 10.69 -3.72
N GLY A 70 -13.12 10.64 -2.92
CA GLY A 70 -14.47 10.40 -3.42
C GLY A 70 -14.75 8.91 -3.67
N THR A 71 -15.85 8.64 -4.38
CA THR A 71 -16.31 7.28 -4.69
C THR A 71 -16.47 7.03 -6.19
N ASP A 72 -16.35 5.76 -6.59
CA ASP A 72 -16.57 5.30 -7.96
C ASP A 72 -18.07 5.20 -8.33
N ASP A 73 -18.36 4.67 -9.52
CA ASP A 73 -19.71 4.49 -10.05
C ASP A 73 -20.54 3.46 -9.27
N LEU A 74 -19.88 2.61 -8.48
CA LEU A 74 -20.45 1.64 -7.57
C LEU A 74 -20.51 2.16 -6.12
N GLY A 75 -20.06 3.39 -5.87
CA GLY A 75 -20.04 3.99 -4.53
C GLY A 75 -18.97 3.41 -3.60
N ARG A 76 -17.87 2.89 -4.17
CA ARG A 76 -16.69 2.41 -3.44
C ARG A 76 -15.58 3.46 -3.44
N ASP A 77 -14.70 3.36 -2.47
CA ASP A 77 -13.57 4.27 -2.27
C ASP A 77 -12.61 4.27 -3.47
N PHE A 78 -12.10 5.45 -3.85
CA PHE A 78 -11.04 5.58 -4.86
C PHE A 78 -9.60 5.37 -4.33
N TRP A 79 -9.40 5.05 -3.04
CA TRP A 79 -8.08 4.92 -2.41
C TRP A 79 -7.72 3.49 -2.00
#